data_AF-A0A933B6E6-F1
#
_entry.id   AF-A0A933B6E6-F1
#
_cell.length_a   1.000
_cell.length_b   1.000
_cell.length_c   1.000
_cell.angle_alpha   90.00
_cell.angle_beta   90.00
_cell.angle_gamma   90.00
#
_symmetry.space_group_name_H-M   'P 1'
#
loop_
_entity.id
_entity.type
_entity.pdbx_description
1 polymer ?
#
loop_
_entity_poly.entity_id
_entity_poly.type
_entity_poly.pdbx_seq_one_letter_code
_entity_poly.pdbx_strand_id
1 'polypeptide(L)' 'FSAICTHLGCVVDWNGRKREIECPCHAGSFGLEGEVLAGPPPKPLPAYPVSVVDGKIFVTL' A
#
# COMPACT_ATOMS: atom_id res chain seq x y z
N PHE A 1 -0.30 1.69 -5.48
CA PHE A 1 -0.66 0.41 -4.85
C PHE A 1 -2.06 0.52 -4.25
N SER A 2 -2.71 -0.62 -3.99
CA SER A 2 -3.98 -0.65 -3.25
C SER A 2 -3.76 -0.18 -1.82
N ALA A 3 -4.69 0.64 -1.32
CA ALA A 3 -4.76 1.02 0.08
C ALA A 3 -5.42 -0.07 0.95
N ILE A 4 -5.80 -1.21 0.38
CA ILE A 4 -6.44 -2.31 1.10
C ILE A 4 -5.36 -3.28 1.59
N CYS A 5 -5.22 -3.38 2.91
CA CYS A 5 -4.32 -4.30 3.56
C CYS A 5 -4.64 -5.74 3.16
N THR A 6 -3.63 -6.48 2.74
CA THR A 6 -3.76 -7.85 2.24
C THR A 6 -4.02 -8.89 3.33
N HIS A 7 -4.03 -8.49 4.60
CA HIS A 7 -4.43 -9.34 5.72
C HIS A 7 -5.95 -9.58 5.71
N LEU A 8 -6.74 -8.61 6.18
CA LEU A 8 -8.21 -8.70 6.31
C LEU A 8 -8.94 -7.47 5.77
N GLY A 9 -8.28 -6.67 4.93
CA GLY A 9 -8.93 -5.61 4.15
C GLY A 9 -9.06 -4.24 4.82
N CYS A 10 -8.40 -3.98 5.95
CA CYS A 10 -8.34 -2.63 6.51
C CYS A 10 -7.66 -1.65 5.55
N VAL A 11 -8.05 -0.37 5.60
CA VAL A 11 -7.34 0.70 4.88
C VAL A 11 -6.02 0.98 5.58
N VAL A 12 -4.91 1.00 4.83
CA VAL A 12 -3.58 1.36 5.32
C VAL A 12 -3.34 2.87 5.22
N ASP A 13 -2.40 3.38 6.01
CA ASP A 13 -2.03 4.81 6.04
C ASP A 13 -0.52 5.01 5.93
N TRP A 14 -0.09 6.21 5.54
CA TRP A 14 1.32 6.57 5.39
C TRP A 14 1.92 7.10 6.69
N ASN A 15 2.94 6.41 7.20
CA ASN A 15 3.77 6.90 8.29
C ASN A 15 5.03 7.60 7.76
N GLY A 16 4.95 8.92 7.60
CA GLY A 16 6.06 9.74 7.09
C GLY A 16 7.32 9.76 7.95
N ARG A 17 7.25 9.40 9.24
CA ARG A 17 8.44 9.34 10.12
C ARG A 17 9.25 8.07 9.89
N LYS A 18 8.57 6.93 9.73
CA LYS A 18 9.21 5.63 9.47
C LYS A 18 9.48 5.40 7.99
N ARG A 19 8.82 6.16 7.12
CA ARG A 19 8.77 5.95 5.69
C ARG A 19 8.13 4.62 5.31
N GLU A 20 7.06 4.25 6.02
CA GLU A 20 6.35 2.99 5.87
C GLU A 20 4.85 3.22 5.68
N ILE A 21 4.18 2.30 5.00
CA ILE A 21 2.72 2.24 4.91
C ILE A 21 2.23 1.28 6.01
N GLU A 22 1.47 1.77 6.99
CA GLU A 22 1.07 1.01 8.17
C GLU A 22 -0.44 0.67 8.15
N CYS A 23 -0.76 -0.54 8.59
CA CYS A 23 -2.12 -1.00 8.82
C CYS A 23 -2.47 -0.84 10.31
N PRO A 24 -3.45 0.00 10.67
CA PRO A 24 -3.77 0.31 12.07
C PRO A 24 -4.42 -0.87 12.82
N CYS A 25 -4.93 -1.87 12.11
CA CYS A 25 -5.70 -2.95 12.72
C CYS A 25 -4.82 -3.97 13.48
N HIS A 26 -3.74 -4.44 12.84
CA HIS A 26 -2.92 -5.54 13.39
C HIS A 26 -1.42 -5.30 13.14
N ALA A 27 -1.00 -4.04 13.07
CA ALA A 27 0.39 -3.62 12.89
C ALA A 27 1.09 -4.26 11.66
N GLY A 28 0.34 -4.45 10.56
CA GLY A 28 0.95 -4.74 9.26
C GLY A 28 1.73 -3.51 8.77
N SER A 29 2.89 -3.70 8.17
CA SER A 29 3.67 -2.62 7.56
C SER A 29 4.15 -3.02 6.18
N PHE A 30 4.16 -2.05 5.27
CA PHE A 30 4.59 -2.21 3.89
C PHE A 30 5.57 -1.11 3.50
N GLY A 31 6.47 -1.43 2.57
CA GLY A 31 7.37 -0.45 1.95
C GLY A 31 6.67 0.42 0.92
N LEU A 32 7.41 1.37 0.35
CA LEU A 32 6.89 2.27 -0.69
C LEU A 32 6.58 1.51 -1.99
N GLU A 33 7.25 0.38 -2.20
CA GLU A 33 7.06 -0.54 -3.30
C GLU A 33 6.00 -1.63 -2.99
N GLY A 34 5.31 -1.50 -1.86
CA GLY A 34 4.17 -2.32 -1.45
C GLY A 34 4.55 -3.69 -0.87
N GLU A 35 5.82 -4.04 -0.78
CA GLU A 35 6.33 -5.25 -0.15
C GLU A 35 6.00 -5.28 1.35
N VAL A 36 5.80 -6.48 1.90
CA VAL A 36 5.52 -6.64 3.34
C VAL A 36 6.82 -6.45 4.12
N LEU A 37 6.83 -5.49 5.03
CA LEU A 37 7.94 -5.24 5.95
C LEU A 37 7.69 -5.89 7.32
N ALA A 38 6.45 -5.87 7.81
CA ALA A 38 6.10 -6.42 9.11
C ALA A 38 4.62 -6.82 9.25
N GLY A 39 4.34 -7.56 10.33
CA GLY A 39 2.99 -7.92 10.76
C GLY A 39 2.40 -9.12 10.04
N PRO A 40 1.08 -9.34 10.18
CA PRO A 40 0.40 -10.51 9.62
C PRO A 40 0.09 -10.51 8.10
N PRO A 41 0.15 -9.39 7.31
CA PRO A 41 -0.22 -9.45 5.90
C PRO A 41 0.59 -10.51 5.14
N PRO A 42 -0.06 -11.45 4.42
CA PRO A 42 0.63 -12.60 3.83
C PRO A 42 1.30 -12.29 2.48
N LYS A 43 1.04 -11.12 1.90
CA LYS A 43 1.51 -10.75 0.55
C LYS A 43 1.59 -9.23 0.36
N PRO A 44 2.38 -8.75 -0.62
CA PRO A 44 2.49 -7.33 -0.96
C PRO A 44 1.15 -6.67 -1.31
N LEU A 45 1.08 -5.35 -1.17
CA LEU A 45 -0.02 -4.55 -1.67
C LEU A 45 -0.14 -4.71 -3.20
N PRO A 46 -1.34 -4.93 -3.75
CA PRO A 46 -1.53 -4.95 -5.19
C PRO A 46 -1.04 -3.67 -5.87
N ALA A 47 -0.23 -3.80 -6.91
CA ALA A 47 0.16 -2.69 -7.76
C ALA A 47 -0.95 -2.37 -8.76
N TYR A 48 -1.06 -1.09 -9.13
CA TYR A 48 -1.90 -0.66 -10.25
C TYR A 48 -0.99 -0.03 -11.30
N PRO A 49 -1.11 -0.40 -12.58
CA PRO A 49 -0.49 0.34 -13.67
C PRO A 49 -0.96 1.79 -13.66
N VAL A 50 0.00 2.72 -13.77
CA VAL A 50 -0.26 4.15 -13.80
C VAL A 50 0.41 4.77 -15.01
N SER A 51 -0.30 5.67 -15.68
CA SER A 51 0.25 6.52 -16.75
C SER A 51 -0.06 7.99 -16.47
N VAL A 52 0.78 8.88 -17.00
CA VAL A 52 0.59 10.34 -16.91
C VAL A 52 0.38 10.90 -18.31
N VAL A 53 -0.75 11.54 -18.54
CA VAL A 53 -1.12 12.15 -19.84
C VAL A 53 -1.67 13.54 -19.58
N ASP A 54 -1.05 14.56 -20.19
CA ASP A 54 -1.45 15.97 -20.05
C ASP A 54 -1.63 16.44 -18.59
N GLY A 55 -0.70 16.05 -17.72
CA GLY A 55 -0.72 16.38 -16.29
C GLY A 55 -1.77 15.63 -15.47
N LYS A 56 -2.52 14.69 -16.07
CA LYS A 56 -3.48 13.83 -15.39
C LYS A 56 -2.89 12.46 -15.14
N ILE A 57 -3.22 11.88 -13.99
CA ILE A 57 -2.83 10.53 -13.59
C ILE A 57 -3.98 9.58 -13.95
N PHE A 58 -3.69 8.57 -14.76
CA PHE A 58 -4.61 7.50 -15.11
C PHE A 58 -4.18 6.21 -14.40
N VAL A 59 -5.13 5.55 -13.77
CA VAL A 59 -4.94 4.26 -13.11
C VAL A 59 -5.69 3.21 -13.92
N THR A 60 -4.98 2.21 -14.43
CA THR A 60 -5.59 1.08 -15.14
C THR A 60 -5.77 -0.08 -14.18
N LEU A 61 -6.94 -0.73 -14.21
CA LEU A 61 -7.24 -1.91 -13.40
C LEU A 61 -6.83 -3.20 -14.11
#